data_AF-A0A929ENF9-F1
#
_entry.id   AF-A0A929ENF9-F1
#
_cell.length_a   1.000
_cell.length_b   1.000
_cell.length_c   1.000
_cell.angle_alpha   90.00
_cell.angle_beta   90.00
_cell.angle_gamma   90.00
#
_symmetry.space_group_name_H-M   'P 1'
#
loop_
_entity.id
_entity.type
_entity.pdbx_description
1 polymer ?
#
loop_
_entity_poly.entity_id
_entity_poly.type
_entity_poly.pdbx_seq_one_letter_code
_entity_poly.pdbx_strand_id
1 'polypeptide(L)'
;RLEDGLTAPARVRFVRATKENSWIEITVTEGRNHLIKRMCLAVRHPVSKLKRLEFAGLNLRGLKVTEFKVLNDREVTRLKALTEKKTSKGKGAGWAKAAEKKTKKYTPKRKKSS
;
A
#
# COMPACT_ATOMS: atom_id res chain seq x y z
N ARG A 1 -1.93 2.30 -23.90
CA ARG A 1 -0.82 3.18 -23.45
C ARG A 1 -1.43 4.34 -22.68
N LEU A 2 -0.81 4.80 -21.59
CA LEU A 2 -1.28 5.98 -20.84
C LEU A 2 -0.57 7.25 -21.34
N GLU A 3 -1.09 8.41 -20.99
CA GLU A 3 -0.54 9.73 -21.37
C GLU A 3 0.93 9.89 -20.98
N ASP A 4 1.29 9.41 -19.79
CA ASP A 4 2.63 9.46 -19.22
C ASP A 4 3.50 8.24 -19.61
N GLY A 5 3.04 7.41 -20.55
CA GLY A 5 3.82 6.32 -21.15
C GLY A 5 3.27 4.92 -20.92
N LEU A 6 4.14 3.93 -21.11
CA LEU A 6 3.83 2.53 -20.82
C LEU A 6 3.86 2.28 -19.31
N THR A 7 2.98 1.40 -18.85
CA THR A 7 2.94 0.92 -17.47
C THR A 7 3.87 -0.27 -17.33
N ALA A 8 4.35 -0.53 -16.12
CA ALA A 8 4.99 -1.81 -15.83
C ALA A 8 3.96 -2.96 -15.99
N PRO A 9 4.41 -4.20 -16.25
CA PRO A 9 3.52 -5.36 -16.28
C PRO A 9 2.73 -5.48 -14.97
N ALA A 10 1.41 -5.62 -15.08
CA ALA A 10 0.53 -5.84 -13.96
C ALA A 10 0.02 -7.29 -13.98
N ARG A 11 -0.15 -7.90 -12.81
CA ARG A 11 -0.86 -9.17 -12.69
C ARG A 11 -2.33 -8.89 -12.45
N VAL A 12 -3.21 -9.58 -13.16
CA VAL A 12 -4.66 -9.40 -13.06
C VAL A 12 -5.31 -10.74 -12.77
N ARG A 13 -6.23 -10.78 -11.82
CA ARG A 13 -7.01 -11.95 -11.45
C ARG A 13 -8.49 -11.57 -11.41
N PHE A 14 -9.33 -12.32 -12.10
CA PHE A 14 -10.77 -12.19 -11.97
C PHE A 14 -11.22 -12.79 -10.63
N VAL A 15 -12.06 -12.06 -9.90
CA VAL A 15 -12.60 -12.52 -8.61
C VAL A 15 -14.03 -12.99 -8.77
N ARG A 16 -14.90 -12.13 -9.29
CA ARG A 16 -16.32 -12.44 -9.54
C ARG A 16 -16.97 -11.37 -10.40
N ALA A 17 -18.08 -11.71 -11.04
CA ALA A 17 -18.98 -10.76 -11.67
C ALA A 17 -20.24 -10.56 -10.81
N THR A 18 -20.90 -9.43 -10.99
CA THR A 18 -22.28 -9.16 -10.59
C THR A 18 -23.08 -8.80 -11.84
N LYS A 19 -24.37 -8.48 -11.69
CA LYS A 19 -25.22 -8.08 -12.82
C LYS A 19 -24.68 -6.88 -13.61
N GLU A 20 -24.05 -5.93 -12.92
CA GLU A 20 -23.64 -4.63 -13.50
C GLU A 20 -22.14 -4.35 -13.38
N ASN A 21 -21.41 -5.12 -12.57
CA ASN A 21 -20.00 -4.84 -12.26
C ASN A 21 -19.16 -6.12 -12.24
N SER A 22 -17.84 -5.97 -12.34
CA SER A 22 -16.89 -7.05 -12.11
C SER A 22 -15.88 -6.67 -11.03
N TRP A 23 -15.55 -7.63 -10.19
CA TRP A 23 -14.48 -7.53 -9.21
C TRP A 23 -13.24 -8.21 -9.78
N ILE A 24 -12.17 -7.42 -9.86
CA ILE A 24 -10.86 -7.87 -10.31
C ILE A 24 -9.81 -7.46 -9.28
N GLU A 25 -8.81 -8.31 -9.10
CA GLU A 25 -7.61 -7.99 -8.35
C GLU A 25 -6.51 -7.64 -9.32
N ILE A 26 -5.87 -6.50 -9.09
CA ILE A 26 -4.74 -6.02 -9.88
C ILE A 26 -3.55 -5.83 -8.94
N THR A 27 -2.43 -6.46 -9.27
CA THR A 27 -1.15 -6.26 -8.58
C THR A 27 -0.21 -5.46 -9.48
N VAL A 28 0.21 -4.30 -8.98
CA VAL A 28 1.19 -3.40 -9.62
C VAL A 28 2.39 -3.19 -8.71
N THR A 29 3.55 -2.92 -9.31
CA THR A 29 4.79 -2.60 -8.59
C THR A 29 5.18 -1.12 -8.68
N GLU A 30 4.41 -0.31 -9.42
CA GLU A 30 4.60 1.13 -9.56
C GLU A 30 3.46 1.91 -8.90
N GLY A 31 3.77 3.12 -8.43
CA GLY A 31 2.88 3.96 -7.63
C GLY A 31 2.51 5.28 -8.32
N ARG A 32 2.20 5.25 -9.61
CA ARG A 32 1.84 6.47 -10.37
C ARG A 32 0.46 6.99 -9.98
N ASN A 33 0.26 8.30 -10.05
CA ASN A 33 -1.02 8.93 -9.71
C ASN A 33 -2.16 8.32 -10.55
N HIS A 34 -3.22 7.89 -9.86
CA HIS A 34 -4.43 7.29 -10.43
C HIS A 34 -4.18 6.14 -11.42
N LEU A 35 -3.04 5.44 -11.33
CA LEU A 35 -2.62 4.43 -12.29
C LEU A 35 -3.73 3.42 -12.61
N ILE A 36 -4.31 2.78 -11.60
CA ILE A 36 -5.35 1.77 -11.77
C ILE A 36 -6.60 2.35 -12.46
N LYS A 37 -7.05 3.54 -12.02
CA LYS A 37 -8.21 4.20 -12.63
C LYS A 37 -7.96 4.53 -14.10
N ARG A 38 -6.76 5.03 -14.43
CA ARG A 38 -6.37 5.37 -15.81
C ARG A 38 -6.20 4.13 -16.68
N MET A 39 -5.60 3.05 -16.16
CA MET A 39 -5.48 1.76 -16.86
C MET A 39 -6.86 1.21 -17.23
N CYS A 40 -7.78 1.15 -16.27
CA CYS A 40 -9.10 0.59 -16.54
C CYS A 40 -9.95 1.51 -17.44
N LEU A 41 -9.82 2.83 -17.32
CA LEU A 41 -10.46 3.78 -18.23
C LEU A 41 -9.96 3.62 -19.67
N ALA A 42 -8.66 3.41 -19.86
CA ALA A 42 -8.07 3.22 -21.19
C ALA A 42 -8.59 1.97 -21.91
N VAL A 43 -9.14 0.99 -21.19
CA VAL A 43 -9.79 -0.20 -21.74
C VAL A 43 -11.32 -0.15 -21.63
N ARG A 44 -11.90 1.03 -21.43
CA ARG A 44 -13.36 1.27 -21.35
C ARG A 44 -14.08 0.56 -20.19
N HIS A 45 -13.38 0.29 -19.10
CA HIS A 45 -13.94 -0.28 -17.88
C HIS A 45 -13.68 0.65 -16.68
N PRO A 46 -14.40 1.76 -16.53
CA PRO A 46 -14.14 2.72 -15.44
C PRO A 46 -14.30 2.08 -14.06
N VAL A 47 -13.44 2.47 -13.12
CA VAL A 47 -13.43 1.92 -11.75
C VAL A 47 -14.49 2.59 -10.89
N SER A 48 -15.49 1.83 -10.44
CA SER A 48 -16.51 2.29 -9.49
C SER A 48 -16.03 2.26 -8.04
N LYS A 49 -15.23 1.25 -7.67
CA LYS A 49 -14.67 1.09 -6.32
C LYS A 49 -13.26 0.54 -6.36
N LEU A 50 -12.36 1.15 -5.58
CA LEU A 50 -10.96 0.73 -5.47
C LEU A 50 -10.59 0.56 -4.00
N LYS A 51 -10.02 -0.60 -3.65
CA LYS A 51 -9.50 -0.89 -2.32
C LYS A 51 -8.15 -1.60 -2.45
N ARG A 52 -7.14 -1.12 -1.73
CA ARG A 52 -5.86 -1.84 -1.60
C ARG A 52 -6.03 -2.96 -0.59
N LEU A 53 -5.91 -4.22 -1.04
CA LEU A 53 -6.10 -5.40 -0.20
C LEU A 53 -4.79 -5.87 0.46
N GLU A 54 -3.67 -5.67 -0.24
CA GLU A 54 -2.35 -6.11 0.18
C GLU A 54 -1.27 -5.09 -0.22
N PHE A 55 -0.20 -5.01 0.57
CA PHE A 55 1.02 -4.30 0.24
C PHE A 55 2.23 -5.06 0.78
N ALA A 56 3.17 -5.44 -0.10
CA ALA A 56 4.43 -6.09 0.28
C ALA A 56 4.26 -7.33 1.19
N GLY A 57 3.20 -8.13 0.96
CA GLY A 57 2.89 -9.30 1.79
C GLY A 57 2.09 -9.00 3.07
N LEU A 58 1.77 -7.74 3.35
CA LEU A 58 0.85 -7.34 4.41
C LEU A 58 -0.57 -7.21 3.86
N ASN A 59 -1.51 -7.96 4.42
CA ASN A 59 -2.93 -7.92 4.03
C ASN A 59 -3.81 -7.31 5.14
N LEU A 60 -5.06 -7.00 4.78
CA LEU A 60 -6.06 -6.44 5.69
C LEU A 60 -6.81 -7.47 6.54
N ARG A 61 -6.33 -8.72 6.63
CA ARG A 61 -7.05 -9.78 7.35
C ARG A 61 -7.12 -9.45 8.84
N GLY A 62 -8.33 -9.52 9.39
CA GLY A 62 -8.58 -9.25 10.81
C GLY A 62 -8.57 -7.76 11.19
N LEU A 63 -8.54 -6.84 10.23
CA LEU A 63 -8.55 -5.41 10.47
C LEU A 63 -9.86 -4.78 9.99
N LYS A 64 -10.60 -4.12 10.88
CA LYS A 64 -11.79 -3.35 10.49
C LYS A 64 -11.39 -2.02 9.85
N VAL A 65 -12.38 -1.39 9.20
CA VAL A 65 -12.24 -0.01 8.76
C VAL A 65 -11.93 0.85 9.99
N THR A 66 -11.01 1.81 9.84
CA THR A 66 -10.46 2.71 10.88
C THR A 66 -9.45 2.11 11.86
N GLU A 67 -9.33 0.79 11.94
CA GLU A 67 -8.35 0.15 12.81
C GLU A 67 -6.94 0.18 12.18
N PHE A 68 -5.93 0.12 13.05
CA PHE A 68 -4.54 -0.12 12.68
C PHE A 68 -3.97 -1.26 13.53
N LYS A 69 -2.97 -1.97 13.02
CA LYS A 69 -2.22 -2.96 13.77
C LYS A 69 -0.74 -2.59 13.86
N VAL A 70 -0.11 -2.97 14.96
CA VAL A 70 1.34 -2.95 15.07
C VAL A 70 1.89 -4.17 14.33
N LEU A 71 2.94 -3.97 13.54
CA LEU A 71 3.62 -5.07 12.86
C LEU A 71 4.46 -5.87 13.85
N ASN A 72 4.50 -7.18 13.70
CA ASN A 72 5.41 -8.01 14.49
C ASN A 72 6.84 -7.99 13.92
N ASP A 73 7.82 -8.46 14.70
CA ASP A 73 9.24 -8.42 14.32
C ASP A 73 9.56 -9.18 13.03
N ARG A 74 8.81 -10.27 12.74
CA ARG A 74 8.97 -11.03 11.50
C ARG A 74 8.51 -10.22 10.29
N GLU A 75 7.37 -9.55 10.41
CA GLU A 75 6.84 -8.65 9.37
C GLU A 75 7.79 -7.47 9.13
N VAL A 76 8.31 -6.84 10.19
CA VAL A 76 9.27 -5.73 10.10
C VAL A 76 10.56 -6.19 9.41
N THR A 77 11.14 -7.31 9.86
CA THR A 77 12.36 -7.87 9.27
C THR A 77 12.17 -8.20 7.79
N ARG A 78 11.04 -8.80 7.42
CA ARG A 78 10.71 -9.09 6.01
C ARG A 78 10.65 -7.81 5.17
N LEU A 79 9.99 -6.76 5.67
CA LEU A 79 9.91 -5.48 4.94
C LEU A 79 11.28 -4.83 4.76
N LYS A 80 12.14 -4.84 5.79
CA LYS A 80 13.51 -4.32 5.70
C LYS A 80 14.32 -5.08 4.65
N ALA A 81 14.26 -6.41 4.65
CA ALA A 81 14.96 -7.24 3.66
C ALA A 81 14.53 -6.95 2.21
N LEU A 82 13.26 -6.55 1.97
CA LEU A 82 12.80 -6.14 0.64
C LEU A 82 13.44 -4.83 0.15
N THR A 83 13.87 -3.96 1.07
CA THR A 83 14.57 -2.71 0.75
C THR A 83 16.07 -2.91 0.61
N GLU A 84 16.68 -3.75 1.44
CA GLU A 84 18.14 -3.97 1.48
C GLU A 84 18.68 -4.60 0.20
N LYS A 85 17.89 -5.47 -0.45
CA LYS A 85 18.23 -6.08 -1.74
C LYS A 85 18.37 -5.07 -2.89
N LYS A 86 17.91 -3.82 -2.73
CA LYS A 86 18.02 -2.76 -3.74
C LYS A 86 19.02 -1.64 -3.38
N THR A 87 19.50 -1.56 -2.14
CA THR A 87 20.38 -0.48 -1.67
C THR A 87 21.87 -0.65 -1.99
N SER A 88 22.26 -1.66 -2.77
CA SER A 88 23.63 -1.75 -3.35
C SER A 88 23.94 -0.63 -4.37
N LYS A 89 23.00 0.28 -4.65
CA LYS A 89 23.27 1.60 -5.26
C LYS A 89 22.50 2.72 -4.54
N GLY A 90 23.20 3.45 -3.65
CA GLY A 90 23.00 4.89 -3.43
C GLY A 90 21.94 5.38 -2.43
N LYS A 91 22.41 5.82 -1.26
CA LYS A 91 21.91 6.89 -0.36
C LYS A 91 20.43 6.86 0.10
N GLY A 92 20.22 6.55 1.39
CA GLY A 92 18.90 6.61 2.05
C GLY A 92 18.93 6.84 3.56
N ALA A 93 19.84 7.68 4.08
CA ALA A 93 19.98 7.97 5.53
C ALA A 93 19.28 9.27 5.98
N GLY A 94 18.21 9.72 5.28
CA GLY A 94 17.55 11.00 5.56
C GLY A 94 16.32 10.92 6.47
N TRP A 95 15.62 9.79 6.52
CA TRP A 95 14.29 9.71 7.16
C TRP A 95 14.32 9.20 8.62
N ALA A 96 15.37 8.45 9.01
CA ALA A 96 15.48 7.89 10.36
C ALA A 96 15.61 8.98 11.45
N LYS A 97 16.33 10.07 11.19
CA LYS A 97 16.51 11.17 12.16
C LYS A 97 15.25 12.02 12.40
N ALA A 98 14.26 11.96 11.50
CA ALA A 98 13.03 12.75 11.62
C ALA A 98 11.96 12.05 12.49
N ALA A 99 11.95 10.71 12.53
CA ALA A 99 10.99 9.93 13.30
C ALA A 99 11.25 10.01 14.82
N GLU A 100 12.52 9.99 15.23
CA GLU A 100 12.93 10.05 16.65
C GLU A 100 12.60 11.39 17.32
N LYS A 101 12.54 12.49 16.56
CA LYS A 101 12.11 13.80 17.08
C LYS A 101 10.59 13.90 17.31
N LYS A 102 9.77 13.08 16.64
CA LYS A 102 8.31 13.11 16.79
C LYS A 102 7.79 12.21 17.93
N THR A 103 8.45 11.09 18.21
CA THR A 103 8.03 10.17 19.28
C THR A 103 8.23 10.74 20.68
N LYS A 104 9.21 11.64 20.89
CA LYS A 104 9.39 12.38 22.17
C LYS A 104 8.27 13.38 22.50
N LYS A 105 7.38 13.72 21.55
CA LYS A 105 6.30 14.70 21.77
C LYS A 105 4.95 14.08 22.16
N TYR A 106 4.77 12.76 22.06
CA TYR A 106 3.50 12.11 22.40
C TYR A 106 3.67 11.17 23.60
N THR A 107 3.41 11.70 24.79
CA THR A 107 3.12 10.90 25.99
C THR A 107 1.61 10.97 26.26
N PRO A 108 0.87 9.85 26.23
CA PRO A 108 -0.54 9.87 26.56
C PRO A 108 -0.71 10.22 28.05
N LYS A 109 -1.36 11.36 28.35
CA LYS A 109 -1.74 11.73 29.72
C LYS A 109 -2.83 10.76 30.22
N ARG A 110 -2.46 9.89 31.16
CA ARG A 110 -3.37 9.00 31.89
C ARG A 110 -4.31 9.85 32.75
N LYS A 111 -5.59 9.97 32.36
CA LYS A 111 -6.63 10.59 33.20
C LYS A 111 -6.82 9.72 34.45
N LYS A 112 -6.60 10.30 35.64
CA LYS A 112 -7.02 9.71 36.91
C LYS A 112 -8.53 9.92 37.01
N SER A 113 -9.29 8.84 37.13
CA SER A 113 -10.70 8.86 37.54
C SER A 113 -10.77 9.10 39.04
N SER A 114 -11.44 10.18 39.44
CA SER A 114 -12.04 10.34 40.78
C SER A 114 -13.39 9.66 40.81
#